data_AF-A0A1E7M2B1-F1
#
_entry.id   AF-A0A1E7M2B1-F1
#
_cell.length_a   1.000
_cell.length_b   1.000
_cell.length_c   1.000
_cell.angle_alpha   90.00
_cell.angle_beta   90.00
_cell.angle_gamma   90.00
#
_symmetry.space_group_name_H-M   'P 1'
#
loop_
_entity.id
_entity.type
_entity.pdbx_description
1 polymer ?
#
loop_
_entity_poly.entity_id
_entity_poly.type
_entity_poly.pdbx_seq_one_letter_code
_entity_poly.pdbx_strand_id
1 'polypeptide(L)'
;MSGAAGAGGLGAALTWAQLREVKCAELEEAAEGWGRVSIRADAARDRIDTRVVNGLGRTQKGEAARAAVGRLRRLSENFQYVYTECGLLRTTLNSLAHELKAQQRVLQGALDDAAALKFTVHPDGSVTYPAAGEGLVDGKPLAGGRASGVPNPGLAGPSGLVAPNPNAAPAQDIADRVARAVRTAADVDWRYARILRALKAEGGLGVGTATWTDAAGDAAAVREAANGYLERGIPTDASPAERKAWWAGLTAGQREEYLAVYPDLIGNLDGIPALVRDAANRDNLQLLMGELAGRDDADAVTKLAALREIDRQLRAVPKPGEPPMYLLGIGDEGNGRAIVSYGNPDTSRNVAAYVPGLNTSLDEDFAKGDLKRARDTAAAAREIDHSTAAMVWLGYDAPQSPDGLSSLAVAGTGRAETGGHAFRGFMAGLEASNDHDDPHMTAIGHSYGSRTVGAATQQGEGIPGVDDIVLVGSPGVGVDRAEDLKVGKEHVFVGAADNDVVTRLPSKEQGLLAAAGRALGPAGALMVDVAHPGDDDLWFGRDPASEGFGARRFAVDPGPPLIGPGRLSLDAHSQYFDPRLDSASADSIAMVVAGRGHQVKQENAR
;
A
#
# COMPACT_ATOMS: atom_id res chain seq x y z
N MET A 1 24.85 -49.95 22.07
CA MET A 1 24.12 -50.26 23.31
C MET A 1 23.11 -49.15 23.56
N SER A 2 21.90 -49.55 23.90
CA SER A 2 20.71 -48.74 24.21
C SER A 2 20.98 -47.63 25.24
N GLY A 3 20.36 -46.46 25.07
CA GLY A 3 20.33 -45.42 26.10
C GLY A 3 19.56 -44.15 25.73
N ALA A 4 18.24 -44.18 26.01
CA ALA A 4 17.36 -43.04 26.33
C ALA A 4 17.15 -41.94 25.26
N ALA A 5 16.21 -42.19 24.35
CA ALA A 5 15.39 -41.13 23.76
C ALA A 5 14.40 -40.64 24.83
N GLY A 6 14.52 -39.38 25.24
CA GLY A 6 13.59 -38.73 26.15
C GLY A 6 12.20 -38.64 25.53
N ALA A 7 11.22 -39.20 26.23
CA ALA A 7 9.81 -39.02 25.96
C ALA A 7 9.44 -37.53 26.15
N GLY A 8 9.35 -36.79 25.05
CA GLY A 8 8.64 -35.51 25.01
C GLY A 8 7.16 -35.77 25.29
N GLY A 9 6.64 -35.16 26.35
CA GLY A 9 5.26 -35.38 26.81
C GLY A 9 4.24 -35.12 25.71
N LEU A 10 3.39 -36.11 25.46
CA LEU A 10 2.11 -35.94 24.80
C LEU A 10 1.27 -34.99 25.67
N GLY A 11 1.13 -33.73 25.25
CA GLY A 11 0.22 -32.79 25.89
C GLY A 11 -1.18 -33.40 25.95
N ALA A 12 -1.85 -33.28 27.11
CA ALA A 12 -3.22 -33.75 27.26
C ALA A 12 -4.10 -33.14 26.15
N ALA A 13 -4.83 -33.98 25.41
CA ALA A 13 -5.74 -33.52 24.37
C ALA A 13 -6.81 -32.60 24.99
N LEU A 14 -7.06 -31.45 24.35
CA LEU A 14 -8.12 -30.50 24.77
C LEU A 14 -9.45 -31.25 24.88
N THR A 15 -10.13 -31.11 26.00
CA THR A 15 -11.47 -31.68 26.23
C THR A 15 -12.56 -30.66 25.88
N TRP A 16 -13.77 -31.12 25.58
CA TRP A 16 -14.89 -30.20 25.35
C TRP A 16 -15.23 -29.39 26.62
N ALA A 17 -15.01 -29.94 27.81
CA ALA A 17 -15.19 -29.22 29.07
C ALA A 17 -14.20 -28.04 29.19
N GLN A 18 -12.91 -28.28 28.87
CA GLN A 18 -11.90 -27.21 28.83
C GLN A 18 -12.22 -26.14 27.79
N LEU A 19 -12.69 -26.53 26.58
CA LEU A 19 -13.14 -25.57 25.58
C LEU A 19 -14.32 -24.73 26.08
N ARG A 20 -15.28 -25.33 26.78
CA ARG A 20 -16.41 -24.59 27.36
C ARG A 20 -15.96 -23.61 28.46
N GLU A 21 -14.96 -24.01 29.25
CA GLU A 21 -14.53 -23.28 30.45
C GLU A 21 -13.43 -22.25 30.18
N VAL A 22 -12.78 -22.28 29.01
CA VAL A 22 -11.76 -21.27 28.67
C VAL A 22 -12.37 -19.87 28.68
N LYS A 23 -11.72 -18.96 29.42
CA LYS A 23 -12.18 -17.60 29.63
C LYS A 23 -11.62 -16.68 28.57
N CYS A 24 -12.25 -16.65 27.40
CA CYS A 24 -11.84 -15.78 26.30
C CYS A 24 -11.78 -14.29 26.69
N ALA A 25 -12.58 -13.85 27.68
CA ALA A 25 -12.53 -12.49 28.21
C ALA A 25 -11.20 -12.14 28.90
N GLU A 26 -10.52 -13.11 29.53
CA GLU A 26 -9.20 -12.85 30.13
C GLU A 26 -8.13 -12.66 29.04
N LEU A 27 -8.28 -13.30 27.87
CA LEU A 27 -7.41 -13.07 26.71
C LEU A 27 -7.63 -11.67 26.11
N GLU A 28 -8.89 -11.25 25.99
CA GLU A 28 -9.25 -9.91 25.51
C GLU A 28 -8.76 -8.82 26.47
N GLU A 29 -8.89 -9.01 27.78
CA GLU A 29 -8.36 -8.08 28.79
C GLU A 29 -6.83 -7.96 28.70
N ALA A 30 -6.13 -9.08 28.49
CA ALA A 30 -4.70 -9.08 28.25
C ALA A 30 -4.35 -8.34 26.95
N ALA A 31 -5.14 -8.54 25.88
CA ALA A 31 -4.99 -7.84 24.61
C ALA A 31 -5.15 -6.32 24.78
N GLU A 32 -6.15 -5.86 25.53
CA GLU A 32 -6.31 -4.45 25.88
C GLU A 32 -5.11 -3.90 26.68
N GLY A 33 -4.55 -4.72 27.58
CA GLY A 33 -3.31 -4.40 28.30
C GLY A 33 -2.16 -4.06 27.37
N TRP A 34 -1.89 -4.93 26.40
CA TRP A 34 -0.86 -4.71 25.38
C TRP A 34 -1.19 -3.53 24.45
N GLY A 35 -2.46 -3.34 24.09
CA GLY A 35 -2.91 -2.18 23.35
C GLY A 35 -2.59 -0.86 24.06
N ARG A 36 -2.80 -0.78 25.39
CA ARG A 36 -2.43 0.41 26.18
C ARG A 36 -0.93 0.67 26.19
N VAL A 37 -0.09 -0.37 26.14
CA VAL A 37 1.37 -0.21 26.04
C VAL A 37 1.76 0.32 24.67
N SER A 38 1.21 -0.26 23.61
CA SER A 38 1.41 0.16 22.21
C SER A 38 1.09 1.65 22.03
N ILE A 39 -0.12 2.08 22.40
CA ILE A 39 -0.57 3.49 22.30
C ILE A 39 0.34 4.45 23.08
N ARG A 40 0.82 4.03 24.27
CA ARG A 40 1.73 4.87 25.06
C ARG A 40 3.12 4.98 24.43
N ALA A 41 3.60 3.92 23.80
CA ALA A 41 4.86 3.94 23.08
C ALA A 41 4.78 4.89 21.89
N ASP A 42 3.71 4.82 21.11
CA ASP A 42 3.47 5.74 20.00
C ASP A 42 3.39 7.21 20.45
N ALA A 43 2.60 7.50 21.49
CA ALA A 43 2.54 8.86 22.04
C ALA A 43 3.89 9.37 22.58
N ALA A 44 4.75 8.46 23.09
CA ALA A 44 6.10 8.80 23.53
C ALA A 44 7.03 9.09 22.34
N ARG A 45 6.97 8.27 21.28
CA ARG A 45 7.65 8.48 19.99
C ARG A 45 7.31 9.86 19.42
N ASP A 46 6.03 10.14 19.25
CA ASP A 46 5.53 11.40 18.72
C ASP A 46 6.03 12.60 19.51
N ARG A 47 5.99 12.51 20.85
CA ARG A 47 6.49 13.59 21.71
C ARG A 47 7.98 13.83 21.51
N ILE A 48 8.78 12.77 21.39
CA ILE A 48 10.22 12.87 21.17
C ILE A 48 10.48 13.57 19.84
N ASP A 49 9.87 13.09 18.76
CA ASP A 49 10.18 13.56 17.41
C ASP A 49 9.65 14.98 17.18
N THR A 50 8.38 15.22 17.54
CA THR A 50 7.72 16.49 17.22
C THR A 50 8.11 17.64 18.14
N ARG A 51 8.31 17.38 19.44
CA ARG A 51 8.56 18.44 20.44
C ARG A 51 10.03 18.55 20.82
N VAL A 52 10.67 17.42 21.14
CA VAL A 52 12.02 17.44 21.72
C VAL A 52 13.08 17.56 20.63
N VAL A 53 13.07 16.67 19.64
CA VAL A 53 14.06 16.65 18.55
C VAL A 53 13.95 17.90 17.70
N ASN A 54 12.74 18.28 17.27
CA ASN A 54 12.53 19.52 16.52
C ASN A 54 12.90 20.78 17.33
N GLY A 55 12.54 20.83 18.61
CA GLY A 55 12.88 21.96 19.49
C GLY A 55 14.40 22.12 19.64
N LEU A 56 15.12 21.03 19.91
CA LEU A 56 16.58 21.03 20.01
C LEU A 56 17.23 21.38 18.67
N GLY A 57 16.78 20.77 17.58
CA GLY A 57 17.32 21.00 16.24
C GLY A 57 17.17 22.44 15.75
N ARG A 58 16.11 23.13 16.18
CA ARG A 58 15.86 24.54 15.82
C ARG A 58 16.61 25.53 16.70
N THR A 59 16.80 25.21 17.99
CA THR A 59 17.32 26.18 18.98
C THR A 59 18.79 25.98 19.32
N GLN A 60 19.34 24.78 19.17
CA GLN A 60 20.69 24.42 19.61
C GLN A 60 21.59 24.04 18.43
N LYS A 61 22.88 24.33 18.56
CA LYS A 61 23.92 24.00 17.56
C LYS A 61 25.16 23.41 18.25
N GLY A 62 25.93 22.62 17.51
CA GLY A 62 27.18 22.01 17.99
C GLY A 62 27.11 20.49 18.19
N GLU A 63 28.23 19.88 18.56
CA GLU A 63 28.36 18.42 18.67
C GLU A 63 27.48 17.81 19.77
N ALA A 64 27.37 18.46 20.92
CA ALA A 64 26.53 17.99 22.01
C ALA A 64 25.04 17.93 21.61
N ALA A 65 24.55 18.97 20.92
CA ALA A 65 23.17 18.99 20.40
C ALA A 65 22.94 17.88 19.37
N ARG A 66 23.88 17.69 18.43
CA ARG A 66 23.82 16.58 17.45
C ARG A 66 23.81 15.21 18.12
N ALA A 67 24.65 15.00 19.12
CA ALA A 67 24.71 13.76 19.88
C ALA A 67 23.42 13.51 20.68
N ALA A 68 22.83 14.55 21.28
CA ALA A 68 21.57 14.46 22.00
C ALA A 68 20.41 14.07 21.04
N VAL A 69 20.32 14.72 19.88
CA VAL A 69 19.36 14.37 18.83
C VAL A 69 19.52 12.92 18.38
N GLY A 70 20.77 12.46 18.17
CA GLY A 70 21.04 11.05 17.81
C GLY A 70 20.57 10.05 18.86
N ARG A 71 20.73 10.36 20.16
CA ARG A 71 20.24 9.50 21.26
C ARG A 71 18.72 9.51 21.37
N LEU A 72 18.09 10.66 21.17
CA LEU A 72 16.62 10.79 21.18
C LEU A 72 15.98 10.05 20.01
N ARG A 73 16.58 10.11 18.81
CA ARG A 73 16.11 9.34 17.66
C ARG A 73 16.15 7.83 17.90
N ARG A 74 17.24 7.34 18.50
CA ARG A 74 17.30 5.94 18.93
C ARG A 74 16.17 5.61 19.89
N LEU A 75 15.91 6.48 20.87
CA LEU A 75 14.80 6.26 21.80
C LEU A 75 13.43 6.25 21.10
N SER A 76 13.23 7.10 20.08
CA SER A 76 12.05 7.07 19.21
C SER A 76 11.93 5.73 18.46
N GLU A 77 13.03 5.21 17.89
CA GLU A 77 13.07 3.89 17.24
C GLU A 77 12.72 2.75 18.20
N ASN A 78 13.21 2.79 19.43
CA ASN A 78 12.83 1.84 20.47
C ASN A 78 11.33 1.87 20.77
N PHE A 79 10.71 3.06 20.84
CA PHE A 79 9.27 3.18 21.04
C PHE A 79 8.46 2.73 19.82
N GLN A 80 8.96 2.96 18.61
CA GLN A 80 8.34 2.45 17.38
C GLN A 80 8.30 0.91 17.40
N TYR A 81 9.41 0.26 17.74
CA TYR A 81 9.46 -1.19 17.88
C TYR A 81 8.49 -1.71 18.95
N VAL A 82 8.43 -1.06 20.12
CA VAL A 82 7.47 -1.44 21.18
C VAL A 82 6.02 -1.27 20.71
N TYR A 83 5.71 -0.19 19.98
CA TYR A 83 4.39 0.03 19.40
C TYR A 83 3.99 -1.13 18.48
N THR A 84 4.87 -1.51 17.55
CA THR A 84 4.66 -2.61 16.60
C THR A 84 4.44 -3.94 17.33
N GLU A 85 5.39 -4.40 18.14
CA GLU A 85 5.33 -5.71 18.82
C GLU A 85 4.14 -5.83 19.77
N CYS A 86 3.84 -4.79 20.55
CA CYS A 86 2.69 -4.80 21.45
C CYS A 86 1.36 -4.78 20.68
N GLY A 87 1.35 -4.15 19.50
CA GLY A 87 0.23 -4.17 18.57
C GLY A 87 -0.03 -5.58 18.04
N LEU A 88 1.03 -6.28 17.61
CA LEU A 88 0.98 -7.68 17.16
C LEU A 88 0.49 -8.63 18.26
N LEU A 89 0.99 -8.45 19.50
CA LEU A 89 0.53 -9.21 20.67
C LEU A 89 -0.96 -9.03 20.94
N ARG A 90 -1.46 -7.79 20.93
CA ARG A 90 -2.89 -7.51 21.10
C ARG A 90 -3.71 -8.26 20.06
N THR A 91 -3.37 -8.13 18.79
CA THR A 91 -4.14 -8.75 17.70
C THR A 91 -4.12 -10.27 17.78
N THR A 92 -2.97 -10.85 18.12
CA THR A 92 -2.83 -12.30 18.28
C THR A 92 -3.77 -12.82 19.36
N LEU A 93 -3.86 -12.12 20.50
CA LEU A 93 -4.76 -12.46 21.60
C LEU A 93 -6.25 -12.27 21.25
N ASN A 94 -6.61 -11.16 20.60
CA ASN A 94 -7.97 -10.91 20.13
C ASN A 94 -8.43 -11.94 19.10
N SER A 95 -7.56 -12.30 18.16
CA SER A 95 -7.87 -13.29 17.13
C SER A 95 -8.03 -14.70 17.72
N LEU A 96 -7.16 -15.08 18.67
CA LEU A 96 -7.30 -16.31 19.44
C LEU A 96 -8.65 -16.35 20.18
N ALA A 97 -8.99 -15.29 20.91
CA ALA A 97 -10.26 -15.19 21.64
C ALA A 97 -11.47 -15.27 20.69
N HIS A 98 -11.40 -14.59 19.54
CA HIS A 98 -12.45 -14.60 18.52
C HIS A 98 -12.72 -16.01 17.99
N GLU A 99 -11.66 -16.73 17.60
CA GLU A 99 -11.78 -18.08 17.04
C GLU A 99 -12.21 -19.11 18.09
N LEU A 100 -11.70 -19.03 19.32
CA LEU A 100 -12.15 -19.88 20.42
C LEU A 100 -13.62 -19.66 20.76
N LYS A 101 -14.09 -18.39 20.81
CA LYS A 101 -15.51 -18.07 21.02
C LYS A 101 -16.39 -18.65 19.91
N ALA A 102 -15.93 -18.66 18.66
CA ALA A 102 -16.62 -19.32 17.57
C ALA A 102 -16.81 -20.82 17.85
N GLN A 103 -15.77 -21.51 18.32
CA GLN A 103 -15.88 -22.94 18.66
C GLN A 103 -16.70 -23.19 19.94
N GLN A 104 -16.67 -22.28 20.92
CA GLN A 104 -17.55 -22.32 22.09
C GLN A 104 -19.03 -22.25 21.69
N ARG A 105 -19.39 -21.41 20.70
CA ARG A 105 -20.76 -21.34 20.18
C ARG A 105 -21.19 -22.63 19.50
N VAL A 106 -20.31 -23.24 18.68
CA VAL A 106 -20.59 -24.54 18.04
C VAL A 106 -20.78 -25.64 19.08
N LEU A 107 -19.88 -25.70 20.08
CA LEU A 107 -19.98 -26.65 21.18
C LEU A 107 -21.27 -26.45 21.98
N GLN A 108 -21.58 -25.21 22.37
CA GLN A 108 -22.77 -24.90 23.15
C GLN A 108 -24.04 -25.33 22.41
N GLY A 109 -24.15 -25.05 21.11
CA GLY A 109 -25.28 -25.51 20.30
C GLY A 109 -25.42 -27.03 20.27
N ALA A 110 -24.31 -27.78 20.17
CA ALA A 110 -24.35 -29.24 20.23
C ALA A 110 -24.77 -29.78 21.61
N LEU A 111 -24.31 -29.13 22.70
CA LEU A 111 -24.71 -29.48 24.06
C LEU A 111 -26.18 -29.16 24.34
N ASP A 112 -26.69 -28.05 23.81
CA ASP A 112 -28.09 -27.63 23.93
C ASP A 112 -29.01 -28.62 23.18
N ASP A 113 -28.63 -29.03 21.96
CA ASP A 113 -29.34 -30.05 21.20
C ASP A 113 -29.37 -31.40 21.94
N ALA A 114 -28.23 -31.81 22.52
CA ALA A 114 -28.16 -33.02 23.32
C ALA A 114 -29.07 -32.95 24.54
N ALA A 115 -29.11 -31.81 25.23
CA ALA A 115 -29.98 -31.59 26.37
C ALA A 115 -31.46 -31.63 25.96
N ALA A 116 -31.83 -31.01 24.84
CA ALA A 116 -33.20 -31.00 24.32
C ALA A 116 -33.70 -32.41 23.99
N LEU A 117 -32.81 -33.25 23.43
CA LEU A 117 -33.08 -34.64 23.09
C LEU A 117 -32.89 -35.62 24.27
N LYS A 118 -32.52 -35.12 25.46
CA LYS A 118 -32.21 -35.92 26.66
C LYS A 118 -31.09 -36.95 26.42
N PHE A 119 -30.14 -36.62 25.56
CA PHE A 119 -28.93 -37.41 25.34
C PHE A 119 -27.87 -37.05 26.38
N THR A 120 -26.93 -37.97 26.63
CA THR A 120 -25.80 -37.74 27.54
C THR A 120 -24.52 -37.58 26.74
N VAL A 121 -23.89 -36.40 26.84
CA VAL A 121 -22.56 -36.16 26.27
C VAL A 121 -21.50 -36.53 27.30
N HIS A 122 -20.62 -37.46 26.96
CA HIS A 122 -19.56 -37.97 27.82
C HIS A 122 -18.28 -37.11 27.76
N PRO A 123 -17.35 -37.24 28.71
CA PRO A 123 -16.09 -36.47 28.72
C PRO A 123 -15.24 -36.60 27.44
N ASP A 124 -15.33 -37.74 26.75
CA ASP A 124 -14.64 -38.02 25.47
C ASP A 124 -15.38 -37.42 24.24
N GLY A 125 -16.49 -36.70 24.45
CA GLY A 125 -17.31 -36.09 23.41
C GLY A 125 -18.30 -37.05 22.74
N SER A 126 -18.34 -38.32 23.15
CA SER A 126 -19.32 -39.27 22.63
C SER A 126 -20.70 -39.05 23.25
N VAL A 127 -21.75 -39.46 22.53
CA VAL A 127 -23.14 -39.15 22.87
C VAL A 127 -23.94 -40.44 23.05
N THR A 128 -24.46 -40.67 24.26
CA THR A 128 -25.40 -41.76 24.51
C THR A 128 -26.83 -41.30 24.30
N TYR A 129 -27.59 -42.10 23.53
CA TYR A 129 -28.99 -41.87 23.22
C TYR A 129 -29.88 -43.04 23.69
N PRO A 130 -31.13 -42.77 24.12
CA PRO A 130 -32.04 -43.79 24.63
C PRO A 130 -32.65 -44.64 23.50
N ALA A 131 -33.26 -45.76 23.90
CA ALA A 131 -34.10 -46.55 23.02
C ALA A 131 -35.32 -45.74 22.54
N ALA A 132 -35.69 -45.85 21.27
CA ALA A 132 -36.80 -45.10 20.66
C ALA A 132 -37.31 -45.75 19.35
N GLY A 133 -38.47 -45.30 18.87
CA GLY A 133 -39.13 -45.86 17.68
C GLY A 133 -39.83 -47.21 17.93
N GLU A 134 -40.42 -47.80 16.89
CA GLU A 134 -41.01 -49.15 16.94
C GLU A 134 -40.28 -50.06 15.94
N GLY A 135 -39.79 -51.20 16.43
CA GLY A 135 -39.17 -52.22 15.59
C GLY A 135 -40.17 -52.89 14.65
N LEU A 136 -39.80 -53.03 13.37
CA LEU A 136 -40.65 -53.58 12.31
C LEU A 136 -41.06 -55.05 12.51
N VAL A 137 -40.40 -55.79 13.41
CA VAL A 137 -40.58 -57.23 13.60
C VAL A 137 -41.33 -57.57 14.89
N ASP A 138 -41.07 -56.85 15.98
CA ASP A 138 -41.58 -57.17 17.33
C ASP A 138 -42.27 -56.00 18.04
N GLY A 139 -42.36 -54.82 17.39
CA GLY A 139 -42.99 -53.61 17.94
C GLY A 139 -42.27 -53.03 19.17
N LYS A 140 -41.10 -53.56 19.54
CA LYS A 140 -40.34 -53.08 20.71
C LYS A 140 -39.52 -51.84 20.35
N PRO A 141 -39.20 -50.97 21.33
CA PRO A 141 -38.29 -49.85 21.12
C PRO A 141 -36.93 -50.32 20.59
N LEU A 142 -36.45 -49.68 19.52
CA LEU A 142 -35.11 -49.95 18.99
C LEU A 142 -34.08 -49.56 20.05
N ALA A 143 -33.07 -50.42 20.27
CA ALA A 143 -32.09 -50.22 21.33
C ALA A 143 -31.41 -48.84 21.24
N GLY A 144 -31.16 -48.24 22.40
CA GLY A 144 -30.30 -47.05 22.50
C GLY A 144 -28.85 -47.40 22.16
N GLY A 145 -28.00 -46.38 22.05
CA GLY A 145 -26.62 -46.57 21.64
C GLY A 145 -25.71 -45.43 22.03
N ARG A 146 -24.47 -45.48 21.55
CA ARG A 146 -23.44 -44.45 21.75
C ARG A 146 -22.84 -44.09 20.39
N ALA A 147 -22.87 -42.80 20.07
CA ALA A 147 -22.26 -42.23 18.88
C ALA A 147 -20.94 -41.53 19.23
N SER A 148 -19.97 -41.52 18.32
CA SER A 148 -18.65 -40.91 18.54
C SER A 148 -18.21 -40.14 17.30
N GLY A 149 -17.70 -38.93 17.49
CA GLY A 149 -17.18 -38.07 16.41
C GLY A 149 -15.71 -38.32 16.04
N VAL A 150 -15.13 -39.41 16.55
CA VAL A 150 -13.84 -39.96 16.07
C VAL A 150 -14.16 -41.17 15.20
N PRO A 151 -13.67 -41.25 13.94
CA PRO A 151 -13.92 -42.40 13.08
C PRO A 151 -13.48 -43.68 13.79
N ASN A 152 -14.40 -44.59 14.06
CA ASN A 152 -14.08 -45.91 14.60
C ASN A 152 -13.90 -46.87 13.41
N PRO A 153 -12.68 -47.39 13.13
CA PRO A 153 -12.43 -48.22 11.94
C PRO A 153 -13.13 -49.60 11.95
N GLY A 154 -14.00 -49.87 12.93
CA GLY A 154 -14.66 -51.16 13.13
C GLY A 154 -16.18 -51.14 13.22
N LEU A 155 -16.85 -50.00 13.04
CA LEU A 155 -18.32 -49.97 12.98
C LEU A 155 -18.78 -50.22 11.54
N ALA A 156 -19.04 -51.49 11.24
CA ALA A 156 -19.74 -51.90 10.03
C ALA A 156 -21.07 -51.13 9.92
N GLY A 157 -21.35 -50.60 8.72
CA GLY A 157 -22.66 -50.01 8.42
C GLY A 157 -23.78 -51.01 8.68
N PRO A 158 -24.99 -50.55 9.06
CA PRO A 158 -26.07 -51.45 9.44
C PRO A 158 -26.39 -52.42 8.30
N SER A 159 -26.38 -53.73 8.60
CA SER A 159 -26.93 -54.75 7.71
C SER A 159 -28.38 -54.39 7.40
N GLY A 160 -28.71 -54.27 6.11
CA GLY A 160 -29.90 -53.60 5.56
C GLY A 160 -31.26 -54.26 5.78
N LEU A 161 -31.57 -54.74 7.00
CA LEU A 161 -32.87 -55.36 7.33
C LEU A 161 -33.51 -54.84 8.63
N VAL A 162 -32.94 -53.82 9.30
CA VAL A 162 -33.50 -53.23 10.54
C VAL A 162 -33.53 -51.71 10.42
N ALA A 163 -34.68 -51.08 10.74
CA ALA A 163 -34.78 -49.62 10.81
C ALA A 163 -33.83 -49.09 11.91
N PRO A 164 -32.96 -48.10 11.64
CA PRO A 164 -32.07 -47.55 12.65
C PRO A 164 -32.87 -46.77 13.70
N ASN A 165 -32.40 -46.76 14.96
CA ASN A 165 -33.00 -45.95 16.01
C ASN A 165 -33.04 -44.47 15.55
N PRO A 166 -34.20 -43.79 15.60
CA PRO A 166 -34.34 -42.41 15.11
C PRO A 166 -33.41 -41.42 15.81
N ASN A 167 -32.94 -41.73 17.02
CA ASN A 167 -31.99 -40.93 17.77
C ASN A 167 -30.53 -41.11 17.32
N ALA A 168 -30.21 -42.14 16.54
CA ALA A 168 -28.83 -42.47 16.19
C ALA A 168 -28.18 -41.39 15.30
N ALA A 169 -28.89 -40.89 14.28
CA ALA A 169 -28.37 -39.86 13.40
C ALA A 169 -28.22 -38.50 14.12
N PRO A 170 -29.21 -38.00 14.89
CA PRO A 170 -29.03 -36.81 15.72
C PRO A 170 -27.87 -36.95 16.73
N ALA A 171 -27.71 -38.10 17.38
CA ALA A 171 -26.61 -38.33 18.31
C ALA A 171 -25.23 -38.34 17.62
N GLN A 172 -25.16 -38.89 16.40
CA GLN A 172 -23.93 -38.86 15.60
C GLN A 172 -23.58 -37.44 15.17
N ASP A 173 -24.56 -36.67 14.70
CA ASP A 173 -24.35 -35.27 14.33
C ASP A 173 -23.87 -34.41 15.52
N ILE A 174 -24.46 -34.58 16.70
CA ILE A 174 -23.99 -33.93 17.94
C ILE A 174 -22.55 -34.36 18.26
N ALA A 175 -22.25 -35.67 18.24
CA ALA A 175 -20.91 -36.18 18.54
C ALA A 175 -19.87 -35.64 17.54
N ASP A 176 -20.22 -35.55 16.26
CA ASP A 176 -19.39 -34.98 15.20
C ASP A 176 -19.14 -33.49 15.40
N ARG A 177 -20.18 -32.72 15.79
CA ARG A 177 -20.07 -31.28 16.09
C ARG A 177 -19.20 -31.02 17.31
N VAL A 178 -19.36 -31.78 18.39
CA VAL A 178 -18.50 -31.69 19.59
C VAL A 178 -17.05 -32.01 19.22
N ALA A 179 -16.81 -33.12 18.53
CA ALA A 179 -15.46 -33.54 18.17
C ALA A 179 -14.79 -32.55 17.20
N ARG A 180 -15.54 -31.98 16.26
CA ARG A 180 -15.05 -30.93 15.36
C ARG A 180 -14.68 -29.66 16.11
N ALA A 181 -15.57 -29.15 16.98
CA ALA A 181 -15.33 -27.94 17.75
C ALA A 181 -14.06 -28.06 18.62
N VAL A 182 -13.87 -29.20 19.28
CA VAL A 182 -12.68 -29.47 20.10
C VAL A 182 -11.42 -29.56 19.27
N ARG A 183 -11.43 -30.29 18.14
CA ARG A 183 -10.26 -30.39 17.25
C ARG A 183 -9.88 -29.03 16.69
N THR A 184 -10.85 -28.28 16.16
CA THR A 184 -10.61 -26.94 15.63
C THR A 184 -10.09 -25.99 16.72
N ALA A 185 -10.63 -26.04 17.95
CA ALA A 185 -10.11 -25.24 19.05
C ALA A 185 -8.68 -25.61 19.46
N ALA A 186 -8.30 -26.89 19.40
CA ALA A 186 -6.94 -27.34 19.67
C ALA A 186 -5.96 -26.87 18.57
N ASP A 187 -6.37 -26.90 17.30
CA ASP A 187 -5.59 -26.38 16.18
C ASP A 187 -5.38 -24.86 16.31
N VAL A 188 -6.44 -24.14 16.71
CA VAL A 188 -6.41 -22.70 17.02
C VAL A 188 -5.42 -22.40 18.14
N ASP A 189 -5.53 -23.09 19.28
CA ASP A 189 -4.63 -22.92 20.43
C ASP A 189 -3.17 -23.18 20.02
N TRP A 190 -2.89 -24.28 19.33
CA TRP A 190 -1.54 -24.62 18.90
C TRP A 190 -0.94 -23.57 17.96
N ARG A 191 -1.74 -23.08 17.00
CA ARG A 191 -1.32 -22.06 16.05
C ARG A 191 -0.97 -20.74 16.75
N TYR A 192 -1.86 -20.23 17.60
CA TYR A 192 -1.62 -18.96 18.29
C TYR A 192 -0.55 -19.06 19.39
N ALA A 193 -0.43 -20.21 20.07
CA ALA A 193 0.67 -20.45 21.00
C ALA A 193 2.04 -20.43 20.30
N ARG A 194 2.12 -20.88 19.04
CA ARG A 194 3.34 -20.75 18.24
C ARG A 194 3.67 -19.29 17.94
N ILE A 195 2.67 -18.51 17.50
CA ILE A 195 2.84 -17.07 17.18
C ILE A 195 3.26 -16.29 18.43
N LEU A 196 2.55 -16.45 19.56
CA LEU A 196 2.87 -15.78 20.82
C LEU A 196 4.28 -16.12 21.35
N ARG A 197 4.82 -17.30 21.04
CA ARG A 197 6.19 -17.69 21.44
C ARG A 197 7.27 -17.14 20.50
N ALA A 198 6.89 -16.72 19.30
CA ALA A 198 7.77 -16.08 18.33
C ALA A 198 7.97 -14.60 18.68
N LEU A 199 6.88 -13.89 19.02
CA LEU A 199 6.86 -12.47 19.45
C LEU A 199 7.78 -12.22 20.65
N LYS A 200 9.07 -12.00 20.40
CA LYS A 200 10.12 -11.86 21.41
C LYS A 200 11.13 -10.80 20.99
N ALA A 201 11.33 -9.84 21.87
CA ALA A 201 12.41 -8.88 21.72
C ALA A 201 13.77 -9.47 22.11
N GLU A 202 14.81 -9.18 21.31
CA GLU A 202 16.19 -9.40 21.70
C GLU A 202 16.56 -8.53 22.92
N GLY A 203 17.48 -9.03 23.75
CA GLY A 203 17.97 -8.28 24.90
C GLY A 203 18.85 -7.10 24.48
N GLY A 204 18.46 -5.87 24.85
CA GLY A 204 19.26 -4.68 24.62
C GLY A 204 18.44 -3.44 24.33
N LEU A 205 19.11 -2.35 23.94
CA LEU A 205 18.48 -1.11 23.48
C LEU A 205 18.70 -0.85 21.99
N GLY A 206 19.40 -1.73 21.28
CA GLY A 206 19.62 -1.59 19.84
C GLY A 206 18.46 -2.21 19.07
N VAL A 207 17.70 -1.40 18.34
CA VAL A 207 16.73 -1.87 17.35
C VAL A 207 17.40 -1.80 15.99
N GLY A 208 18.14 -2.86 15.65
CA GLY A 208 18.92 -2.93 14.41
C GLY A 208 18.13 -3.58 13.28
N THR A 209 18.79 -3.78 12.14
CA THR A 209 18.23 -4.47 10.98
C THR A 209 17.64 -5.84 11.36
N ALA A 210 18.38 -6.67 12.11
CA ALA A 210 17.92 -8.00 12.50
C ALA A 210 16.61 -7.96 13.31
N THR A 211 16.47 -6.96 14.20
CA THR A 211 15.25 -6.75 15.00
C THR A 211 14.05 -6.42 14.11
N TRP A 212 14.24 -5.58 13.08
CA TRP A 212 13.17 -5.24 12.13
C TRP A 212 12.87 -6.38 11.15
N THR A 213 13.86 -7.20 10.78
CA THR A 213 13.64 -8.43 9.99
C THR A 213 12.78 -9.43 10.77
N ASP A 214 13.05 -9.60 12.06
CA ASP A 214 12.24 -10.43 12.96
C ASP A 214 10.81 -9.89 13.09
N ALA A 215 10.66 -8.59 13.38
CA ALA A 215 9.36 -7.92 13.44
C ALA A 215 8.54 -8.03 12.16
N ALA A 216 9.19 -8.00 10.98
CA ALA A 216 8.53 -8.22 9.70
C ALA A 216 7.99 -9.66 9.56
N GLY A 217 8.77 -10.65 9.99
CA GLY A 217 8.33 -12.05 10.04
C GLY A 217 7.17 -12.27 11.01
N ASP A 218 7.23 -11.64 12.18
CA ASP A 218 6.18 -11.67 13.19
C ASP A 218 4.88 -11.00 12.68
N ALA A 219 4.99 -9.84 12.04
CA ALA A 219 3.85 -9.17 11.42
C ALA A 219 3.18 -10.04 10.35
N ALA A 220 3.98 -10.69 9.49
CA ALA A 220 3.47 -11.62 8.48
C ALA A 220 2.71 -12.80 9.11
N ALA A 221 3.27 -13.42 10.16
CA ALA A 221 2.63 -14.53 10.86
C ALA A 221 1.31 -14.13 11.55
N VAL A 222 1.25 -12.94 12.16
CA VAL A 222 0.02 -12.42 12.77
C VAL A 222 -1.02 -12.11 11.70
N ARG A 223 -0.65 -11.47 10.58
CA ARG A 223 -1.58 -11.18 9.47
C ARG A 223 -2.21 -12.44 8.90
N GLU A 224 -1.41 -13.49 8.65
CA GLU A 224 -1.90 -14.78 8.18
C GLU A 224 -2.94 -15.37 9.14
N ALA A 225 -2.67 -15.28 10.45
CA ALA A 225 -3.59 -15.77 11.48
C ALA A 225 -4.80 -14.86 11.73
N ALA A 226 -4.70 -13.56 11.43
CA ALA A 226 -5.75 -12.57 11.67
C ALA A 226 -6.64 -12.30 10.45
N ASN A 227 -6.32 -12.87 9.27
CA ASN A 227 -7.06 -12.67 8.01
C ASN A 227 -8.59 -12.82 8.20
N GLY A 228 -9.01 -13.85 8.92
CA GLY A 228 -10.44 -14.10 9.15
C GLY A 228 -11.13 -13.07 10.07
N TYR A 229 -10.40 -12.42 10.97
CA TYR A 229 -10.95 -11.54 12.00
C TYR A 229 -10.90 -10.07 11.57
N LEU A 230 -9.78 -9.60 10.99
CA LEU A 230 -9.55 -8.18 10.70
C LEU A 230 -9.56 -7.84 9.22
N GLU A 231 -8.83 -8.61 8.39
CA GLU A 231 -8.62 -8.26 6.98
C GLU A 231 -9.92 -8.16 6.20
N ARG A 232 -10.85 -9.12 6.40
CA ARG A 232 -12.19 -9.08 5.80
C ARG A 232 -13.03 -7.86 6.16
N GLY A 233 -12.65 -7.12 7.21
CA GLY A 233 -13.30 -5.88 7.60
C GLY A 233 -12.79 -4.65 6.87
N ILE A 234 -11.67 -4.74 6.13
CA ILE A 234 -11.10 -3.62 5.37
C ILE A 234 -11.81 -3.56 4.00
N PRO A 235 -12.50 -2.47 3.67
CA PRO A 235 -13.29 -2.38 2.44
C PRO A 235 -12.42 -2.02 1.22
N THR A 236 -11.56 -2.95 0.78
CA THR A 236 -10.62 -2.75 -0.34
C THR A 236 -11.30 -2.54 -1.69
N ASP A 237 -12.52 -3.04 -1.87
CA ASP A 237 -13.27 -2.87 -3.14
C ASP A 237 -14.23 -1.67 -3.11
N ALA A 238 -14.35 -0.99 -1.96
CA ALA A 238 -15.22 0.17 -1.81
C ALA A 238 -14.58 1.43 -2.40
N SER A 239 -15.42 2.43 -2.71
CA SER A 239 -14.95 3.75 -3.14
C SER A 239 -14.16 4.46 -2.03
N PRO A 240 -13.29 5.44 -2.37
CA PRO A 240 -12.58 6.22 -1.37
C PRO A 240 -13.50 6.92 -0.35
N ALA A 241 -14.67 7.41 -0.78
CA ALA A 241 -15.65 8.01 0.12
C ALA A 241 -16.23 7.00 1.13
N GLU A 242 -16.53 5.78 0.69
CA GLU A 242 -17.00 4.70 1.58
C GLU A 242 -15.90 4.26 2.56
N ARG A 243 -14.64 4.20 2.13
CA ARG A 243 -13.49 3.91 3.00
C ARG A 243 -13.28 5.02 4.03
N LYS A 244 -13.42 6.30 3.66
CA LYS A 244 -13.40 7.44 4.60
C LYS A 244 -14.50 7.29 5.66
N ALA A 245 -15.73 6.98 5.24
CA ALA A 245 -16.86 6.77 6.14
C ALA A 245 -16.66 5.57 7.07
N TRP A 246 -16.16 4.45 6.54
CA TRP A 246 -15.80 3.26 7.32
C TRP A 246 -14.77 3.62 8.39
N TRP A 247 -13.66 4.25 8.01
CA TRP A 247 -12.61 4.66 8.94
C TRP A 247 -13.14 5.62 10.03
N ALA A 248 -13.97 6.59 9.64
CA ALA A 248 -14.61 7.53 10.56
C ALA A 248 -15.56 6.83 11.55
N GLY A 249 -16.19 5.71 11.15
CA GLY A 249 -17.07 4.90 12.00
C GLY A 249 -16.34 3.99 12.99
N LEU A 250 -15.05 3.73 12.81
CA LEU A 250 -14.26 2.91 13.73
C LEU A 250 -14.00 3.62 15.06
N THR A 251 -14.03 2.85 16.15
CA THR A 251 -13.52 3.31 17.45
C THR A 251 -12.01 3.53 17.40
N ALA A 252 -11.47 4.32 18.33
CA ALA A 252 -10.02 4.51 18.44
C ALA A 252 -9.28 3.16 18.60
N GLY A 253 -9.79 2.25 19.44
CA GLY A 253 -9.19 0.93 19.63
C GLY A 253 -9.13 0.11 18.34
N GLN A 254 -10.19 0.14 17.52
CA GLN A 254 -10.21 -0.56 16.22
C GLN A 254 -9.24 0.06 15.22
N ARG A 255 -9.16 1.39 15.12
CA ARG A 255 -8.20 2.07 14.24
C ARG A 255 -6.76 1.69 14.59
N GLU A 256 -6.42 1.73 15.87
CA GLU A 256 -5.11 1.29 16.35
C GLU A 256 -4.85 -0.18 16.01
N GLU A 257 -5.87 -1.05 16.05
CA GLU A 257 -5.72 -2.48 15.70
C GLU A 257 -5.38 -2.67 14.24
N TYR A 258 -6.05 -1.94 13.36
CA TYR A 258 -5.73 -1.93 11.94
C TYR A 258 -4.34 -1.35 11.67
N LEU A 259 -3.96 -0.25 12.31
CA LEU A 259 -2.64 0.39 12.10
C LEU A 259 -1.48 -0.50 12.54
N ALA A 260 -1.64 -1.25 13.64
CA ALA A 260 -0.59 -2.13 14.12
C ALA A 260 -0.37 -3.36 13.24
N VAL A 261 -1.42 -3.88 12.62
CA VAL A 261 -1.39 -5.19 11.93
C VAL A 261 -1.31 -5.04 10.43
N TYR A 262 -2.05 -4.10 9.86
CA TYR A 262 -2.13 -3.86 8.42
C TYR A 262 -1.71 -2.42 8.06
N PRO A 263 -0.52 -1.94 8.53
CA PRO A 263 -0.03 -0.61 8.17
C PRO A 263 0.16 -0.43 6.66
N ASP A 264 0.49 -1.51 5.94
CA ASP A 264 0.58 -1.53 4.48
C ASP A 264 -0.76 -1.33 3.80
N LEU A 265 -1.81 -2.02 4.25
CA LEU A 265 -3.14 -1.86 3.65
C LEU A 265 -3.71 -0.49 4.00
N ILE A 266 -3.74 -0.11 5.27
CA ILE A 266 -4.32 1.18 5.70
C ILE A 266 -3.53 2.36 5.15
N GLY A 267 -2.20 2.27 5.14
CA GLY A 267 -1.32 3.31 4.63
C GLY A 267 -1.50 3.56 3.14
N ASN A 268 -1.74 2.52 2.35
CA ASN A 268 -1.94 2.62 0.91
C ASN A 268 -3.42 2.77 0.50
N LEU A 269 -4.37 2.76 1.43
CA LEU A 269 -5.80 2.78 1.12
C LEU A 269 -6.30 4.19 0.83
N ASP A 270 -6.59 4.47 -0.43
CA ASP A 270 -7.18 5.75 -0.85
C ASP A 270 -8.53 6.02 -0.18
N GLY A 271 -8.72 7.25 0.31
CA GLY A 271 -9.85 7.67 1.14
C GLY A 271 -9.56 7.71 2.64
N ILE A 272 -8.46 7.09 3.10
CA ILE A 272 -7.97 7.24 4.47
C ILE A 272 -7.26 8.59 4.63
N PRO A 273 -7.47 9.33 5.73
CA PRO A 273 -6.82 10.63 5.94
C PRO A 273 -5.29 10.58 5.81
N ALA A 274 -4.70 11.59 5.19
CA ALA A 274 -3.27 11.67 4.88
C ALA A 274 -2.37 11.51 6.12
N LEU A 275 -2.79 12.05 7.28
CA LEU A 275 -2.04 11.88 8.54
C LEU A 275 -2.06 10.43 9.04
N VAL A 276 -3.16 9.72 8.81
CA VAL A 276 -3.27 8.30 9.16
C VAL A 276 -2.43 7.47 8.20
N ARG A 277 -2.47 7.79 6.89
CA ARG A 277 -1.63 7.14 5.88
C ARG A 277 -0.15 7.34 6.16
N ASP A 278 0.26 8.55 6.53
CA ASP A 278 1.63 8.85 6.93
C ASP A 278 2.09 8.03 8.14
N ALA A 279 1.28 7.98 9.20
CA ALA A 279 1.59 7.17 10.38
C ALA A 279 1.73 5.67 10.02
N ALA A 280 0.73 5.12 9.32
CA ALA A 280 0.72 3.73 8.89
C ALA A 280 1.92 3.39 8.00
N ASN A 281 2.20 4.21 6.98
CA ASN A 281 3.29 3.94 6.06
C ASN A 281 4.68 4.13 6.69
N ARG A 282 4.84 4.98 7.72
CA ARG A 282 6.10 5.07 8.46
C ARG A 282 6.41 3.80 9.25
N ASP A 283 5.37 3.12 9.74
CA ASP A 283 5.52 1.82 10.39
C ASP A 283 5.74 0.72 9.35
N ASN A 284 4.98 0.74 8.24
CA ASN A 284 5.20 -0.17 7.11
C ASN A 284 6.62 -0.05 6.53
N LEU A 285 7.16 1.17 6.45
CA LEU A 285 8.51 1.44 5.96
C LEU A 285 9.57 0.67 6.75
N GLN A 286 9.43 0.57 8.09
CA GLN A 286 10.38 -0.19 8.90
C GLN A 286 10.27 -1.70 8.65
N LEU A 287 9.04 -2.21 8.50
CA LEU A 287 8.80 -3.62 8.18
C LEU A 287 9.37 -3.98 6.80
N LEU A 288 9.09 -3.17 5.77
CA LEU A 288 9.64 -3.35 4.42
C LEU A 288 11.17 -3.30 4.42
N MET A 289 11.77 -2.37 5.16
CA MET A 289 13.23 -2.32 5.30
C MET A 289 13.78 -3.57 5.98
N GLY A 290 13.08 -4.12 6.98
CA GLY A 290 13.45 -5.37 7.65
C GLY A 290 13.35 -6.58 6.72
N GLU A 291 12.26 -6.68 5.95
CA GLU A 291 12.03 -7.73 4.96
C GLU A 291 13.10 -7.72 3.86
N LEU A 292 13.31 -6.58 3.22
CA LEU A 292 14.28 -6.44 2.14
C LEU A 292 15.72 -6.65 2.62
N ALA A 293 16.03 -6.29 3.87
CA ALA A 293 17.35 -6.55 4.44
C ALA A 293 17.63 -8.03 4.71
N GLY A 294 16.60 -8.88 4.76
CA GLY A 294 16.74 -10.33 4.80
C GLY A 294 17.01 -10.97 3.44
N ARG A 295 17.05 -10.18 2.35
CA ARG A 295 17.22 -10.62 0.97
C ARG A 295 18.49 -10.02 0.37
N ASP A 296 19.24 -10.85 -0.37
CA ASP A 296 20.51 -10.45 -1.00
C ASP A 296 20.41 -10.22 -2.52
N ASP A 297 19.19 -10.24 -3.07
CA ASP A 297 18.98 -10.01 -4.51
C ASP A 297 19.13 -8.52 -4.89
N ALA A 298 19.55 -8.26 -6.13
CA ALA A 298 19.88 -6.90 -6.60
C ALA A 298 18.71 -5.91 -6.55
N ASP A 299 17.48 -6.42 -6.70
CA ASP A 299 16.26 -5.63 -6.59
C ASP A 299 16.02 -5.21 -5.13
N ALA A 300 16.12 -6.15 -4.19
CA ALA A 300 16.00 -5.87 -2.76
C ALA A 300 17.07 -4.87 -2.26
N VAL A 301 18.32 -5.00 -2.71
CA VAL A 301 19.40 -4.06 -2.36
C VAL A 301 19.10 -2.63 -2.83
N THR A 302 18.62 -2.50 -4.09
CA THR A 302 18.27 -1.21 -4.70
C THR A 302 17.11 -0.55 -3.95
N LYS A 303 16.02 -1.28 -3.73
CA LYS A 303 14.84 -0.78 -3.00
C LYS A 303 15.16 -0.43 -1.56
N LEU A 304 15.93 -1.25 -0.87
CA LEU A 304 16.35 -0.98 0.51
C LEU A 304 17.17 0.32 0.62
N ALA A 305 18.03 0.61 -0.34
CA ALA A 305 18.79 1.87 -0.38
C ALA A 305 17.84 3.07 -0.54
N ALA A 306 16.84 2.98 -1.42
CA ALA A 306 15.81 4.00 -1.60
C ALA A 306 14.99 4.23 -0.33
N LEU A 307 14.50 3.15 0.30
CA LEU A 307 13.70 3.21 1.53
C LEU A 307 14.48 3.86 2.67
N ARG A 308 15.77 3.53 2.83
CA ARG A 308 16.65 4.17 3.81
C ARG A 308 16.82 5.66 3.56
N GLU A 309 16.90 6.09 2.30
CA GLU A 309 16.99 7.50 1.96
C GLU A 309 15.66 8.24 2.23
N ILE A 310 14.52 7.61 1.94
CA ILE A 310 13.19 8.14 2.30
C ILE A 310 13.06 8.28 3.82
N ASP A 311 13.39 7.24 4.60
CA ASP A 311 13.38 7.26 6.07
C ASP A 311 14.28 8.38 6.62
N ARG A 312 15.49 8.54 6.06
CA ARG A 312 16.42 9.61 6.44
C ARG A 312 15.82 11.01 6.22
N GLN A 313 15.10 11.22 5.12
CA GLN A 313 14.43 12.49 4.83
C GLN A 313 13.22 12.72 5.74
N LEU A 314 12.41 11.69 5.99
CA LEU A 314 11.26 11.73 6.90
C LEU A 314 11.66 12.06 8.35
N ARG A 315 12.85 11.64 8.79
CA ARG A 315 13.42 11.93 10.12
C ARG A 315 14.18 13.25 10.19
N ALA A 316 14.39 13.93 9.06
CA ALA A 316 15.10 15.21 9.04
C ALA A 316 14.27 16.30 9.72
N VAL A 317 14.94 17.21 10.46
CA VAL A 317 14.26 18.39 11.01
C VAL A 317 13.97 19.33 9.84
N PRO A 318 12.70 19.64 9.52
CA PRO A 318 12.38 20.52 8.40
C PRO A 318 12.98 21.90 8.60
N LYS A 319 13.55 22.49 7.54
CA LYS A 319 14.03 23.87 7.63
C LYS A 319 12.84 24.84 7.70
N PRO A 320 13.00 26.03 8.32
CA PRO A 320 11.95 27.05 8.29
C PRO A 320 11.48 27.33 6.86
N GLY A 321 10.16 27.35 6.64
CA GLY A 321 9.56 27.54 5.32
C GLY A 321 9.36 26.26 4.52
N GLU A 322 10.11 25.18 4.78
CA GLU A 322 9.94 23.93 4.04
C GLU A 322 8.57 23.29 4.34
N PRO A 323 7.88 22.77 3.31
CA PRO A 323 6.65 22.00 3.51
C PRO A 323 6.91 20.70 4.28
N PRO A 324 6.04 20.32 5.23
CA PRO A 324 6.14 19.03 5.93
C PRO A 324 6.01 17.86 4.94
N MET A 325 6.80 16.81 5.15
CA MET A 325 6.82 15.61 4.30
C MET A 325 5.92 14.51 4.88
N TYR A 326 5.02 13.96 4.06
CA TYR A 326 4.09 12.90 4.40
C TYR A 326 4.24 11.71 3.45
N LEU A 327 4.26 10.49 3.99
CA LEU A 327 4.35 9.25 3.22
C LEU A 327 2.94 8.66 3.02
N LEU A 328 2.36 8.89 1.85
CA LEU A 328 0.98 8.47 1.53
C LEU A 328 0.90 7.06 0.93
N GLY A 329 2.02 6.50 0.51
CA GLY A 329 2.07 5.11 0.08
C GLY A 329 3.48 4.60 -0.05
N ILE A 330 3.67 3.31 0.21
CA ILE A 330 4.95 2.61 0.08
C ILE A 330 4.70 1.11 -0.14
N GLY A 331 5.51 0.49 -1.01
CA GLY A 331 5.42 -0.93 -1.34
C GLY A 331 6.64 -1.40 -2.14
N ASP A 332 6.92 -2.70 -2.13
CA ASP A 332 8.07 -3.30 -2.82
C ASP A 332 7.68 -4.05 -4.10
N GLU A 333 6.40 -4.05 -4.49
CA GLU A 333 5.92 -4.79 -5.64
C GLU A 333 6.38 -4.20 -6.97
N GLY A 334 6.69 -5.06 -7.95
CA GLY A 334 7.15 -4.62 -9.28
C GLY A 334 8.39 -3.73 -9.18
N ASN A 335 8.31 -2.51 -9.70
CA ASN A 335 9.39 -1.52 -9.58
C ASN A 335 9.47 -0.84 -8.19
N GLY A 336 8.63 -1.24 -7.24
CA GLY A 336 8.37 -0.55 -5.98
C GLY A 336 7.35 0.58 -6.12
N ARG A 337 6.85 1.05 -4.98
CA ARG A 337 5.91 2.17 -4.86
C ARG A 337 6.39 3.16 -3.82
N ALA A 338 6.15 4.43 -4.09
CA ALA A 338 6.30 5.50 -3.13
C ALA A 338 5.45 6.70 -3.53
N ILE A 339 4.60 7.14 -2.61
CA ILE A 339 3.80 8.35 -2.77
C ILE A 339 4.18 9.28 -1.61
N VAL A 340 4.81 10.40 -1.94
CA VAL A 340 5.34 11.34 -0.94
C VAL A 340 4.79 12.72 -1.23
N SER A 341 4.06 13.28 -0.26
CA SER A 341 3.52 14.63 -0.30
C SER A 341 4.34 15.61 0.51
N TYR A 342 4.50 16.81 -0.02
CA TYR A 342 5.04 17.96 0.68
C TYR A 342 3.92 18.97 0.90
N GLY A 343 3.51 19.13 2.16
CA GLY A 343 2.23 19.73 2.54
C GLY A 343 1.17 18.65 2.77
N ASN A 344 0.21 18.92 3.65
CA ASN A 344 -0.87 17.98 3.94
C ASN A 344 -1.97 18.16 2.88
N PRO A 345 -2.19 17.18 1.98
CA PRO A 345 -3.16 17.33 0.90
C PRO A 345 -4.59 17.44 1.40
N ASP A 346 -4.93 16.87 2.56
CA ASP A 346 -6.30 16.96 3.08
C ASP A 346 -6.68 18.39 3.47
N THR A 347 -5.71 19.17 3.98
CA THR A 347 -5.95 20.52 4.49
C THR A 347 -5.58 21.65 3.51
N SER A 348 -4.92 21.31 2.40
CA SER A 348 -4.49 22.26 1.39
C SER A 348 -5.60 22.52 0.38
N ARG A 349 -5.81 23.79 0.03
CA ARG A 349 -6.73 24.18 -1.05
C ARG A 349 -6.20 23.81 -2.42
N ASN A 350 -4.89 23.86 -2.60
CA ASN A 350 -4.22 23.54 -3.85
C ASN A 350 -3.45 22.23 -3.68
N VAL A 351 -3.71 21.22 -4.50
CA VAL A 351 -3.03 19.92 -4.42
C VAL A 351 -2.57 19.46 -5.79
N ALA A 352 -1.27 19.22 -5.93
CA ALA A 352 -0.69 18.73 -7.17
C ALA A 352 -0.10 17.33 -6.99
N ALA A 353 -0.44 16.42 -7.91
CA ALA A 353 0.15 15.09 -7.99
C ALA A 353 0.90 14.94 -9.31
N TYR A 354 2.21 14.75 -9.22
CA TYR A 354 3.04 14.52 -10.41
C TYR A 354 3.35 13.03 -10.60
N VAL A 355 3.23 12.58 -11.85
CA VAL A 355 3.48 11.20 -12.28
C VAL A 355 4.82 11.14 -13.03
N PRO A 356 5.81 10.39 -12.53
CA PRO A 356 7.11 10.27 -13.17
C PRO A 356 7.08 9.38 -14.41
N GLY A 357 8.15 9.46 -15.20
CA GLY A 357 8.28 8.80 -16.50
C GLY A 357 8.92 7.42 -16.49
N LEU A 358 9.52 7.07 -17.63
CA LEU A 358 10.24 5.81 -17.84
C LEU A 358 11.47 5.68 -16.94
N ASN A 359 11.87 4.44 -16.69
CA ASN A 359 13.01 4.09 -15.83
C ASN A 359 12.89 4.61 -14.38
N THR A 360 11.75 5.15 -13.97
CA THR A 360 11.51 5.44 -12.56
C THR A 360 11.20 4.14 -11.83
N SER A 361 11.95 3.88 -10.77
CA SER A 361 11.73 2.77 -9.84
C SER A 361 11.98 3.25 -8.42
N LEU A 362 11.66 2.45 -7.42
CA LEU A 362 12.00 2.73 -6.04
C LEU A 362 13.50 2.50 -5.83
N ASP A 363 14.30 3.49 -6.23
CA ASP A 363 15.75 3.51 -6.16
C ASP A 363 16.27 4.83 -5.53
N GLU A 364 17.59 4.98 -5.42
CA GLU A 364 18.18 6.21 -4.87
C GLU A 364 17.95 7.44 -5.75
N ASP A 365 17.80 7.27 -7.07
CA ASP A 365 17.57 8.37 -8.00
C ASP A 365 16.17 8.94 -7.80
N PHE A 366 15.16 8.08 -7.63
CA PHE A 366 13.84 8.47 -7.18
C PHE A 366 13.89 9.15 -5.80
N ALA A 367 14.50 8.48 -4.81
CA ALA A 367 14.53 8.96 -3.43
C ALA A 367 15.19 10.35 -3.28
N LYS A 368 16.15 10.70 -4.15
CA LYS A 368 16.85 12.00 -4.12
C LYS A 368 16.31 13.01 -5.12
N GLY A 369 16.03 12.57 -6.33
CA GLY A 369 15.67 13.39 -7.48
C GLY A 369 14.17 13.68 -7.52
N ASP A 370 13.35 12.65 -7.60
CA ASP A 370 11.89 12.78 -7.71
C ASP A 370 11.28 13.44 -6.46
N LEU A 371 11.66 12.98 -5.27
CA LEU A 371 11.25 13.62 -4.02
C LEU A 371 11.62 15.11 -3.97
N LYS A 372 12.81 15.47 -4.49
CA LYS A 372 13.22 16.88 -4.61
C LYS A 372 12.30 17.66 -5.55
N ARG A 373 11.87 17.10 -6.69
CA ARG A 373 10.95 17.78 -7.62
C ARG A 373 9.61 18.09 -6.97
N ALA A 374 9.02 17.14 -6.24
CA ALA A 374 7.77 17.38 -5.50
C ALA A 374 7.96 18.46 -4.44
N ARG A 375 9.07 18.39 -3.67
CA ARG A 375 9.37 19.37 -2.62
C ARG A 375 9.55 20.77 -3.18
N ASP A 376 10.32 20.91 -4.25
CA ASP A 376 10.64 22.20 -4.84
C ASP A 376 9.37 22.81 -5.48
N THR A 377 8.52 21.99 -6.11
CA THR A 377 7.18 22.39 -6.60
C THR A 377 6.29 22.89 -5.47
N ALA A 378 6.20 22.12 -4.36
CA ALA A 378 5.42 22.53 -3.19
C ALA A 378 5.98 23.82 -2.56
N ALA A 379 7.31 23.99 -2.50
CA ALA A 379 7.93 25.19 -1.96
C ALA A 379 7.60 26.42 -2.80
N ALA A 380 7.79 26.36 -4.12
CA ALA A 380 7.53 27.47 -5.04
C ALA A 380 6.04 27.85 -5.05
N ALA A 381 5.13 26.86 -5.14
CA ALA A 381 3.69 27.14 -5.12
C ALA A 381 3.22 27.72 -3.77
N ARG A 382 3.87 27.36 -2.65
CA ARG A 382 3.60 27.94 -1.32
C ARG A 382 4.08 29.38 -1.16
N GLU A 383 4.95 29.89 -2.04
CA GLU A 383 5.27 31.33 -2.10
C GLU A 383 4.11 32.14 -2.70
N ILE A 384 3.28 31.50 -3.54
CA ILE A 384 2.09 32.10 -4.17
C ILE A 384 0.85 31.94 -3.28
N ASP A 385 0.60 30.71 -2.81
CA ASP A 385 -0.47 30.38 -1.86
C ASP A 385 0.01 29.34 -0.84
N HIS A 386 0.09 29.74 0.42
CA HIS A 386 0.57 28.87 1.51
C HIS A 386 -0.27 27.59 1.71
N SER A 387 -1.54 27.56 1.26
CA SER A 387 -2.44 26.41 1.35
C SER A 387 -2.24 25.44 0.17
N THR A 388 -0.98 25.03 -0.04
CA THR A 388 -0.60 24.19 -1.17
C THR A 388 0.15 22.94 -0.71
N ALA A 389 -0.19 21.79 -1.31
CA ALA A 389 0.57 20.55 -1.24
C ALA A 389 0.97 20.09 -2.65
N ALA A 390 2.17 19.54 -2.79
CA ALA A 390 2.57 18.87 -4.03
C ALA A 390 3.25 17.53 -3.70
N MET A 391 3.02 16.52 -4.54
CA MET A 391 3.49 15.17 -4.29
C MET A 391 4.03 14.49 -5.54
N VAL A 392 4.91 13.53 -5.30
CA VAL A 392 5.28 12.52 -6.29
C VAL A 392 4.37 11.31 -6.11
N TRP A 393 3.89 10.76 -7.21
CA TRP A 393 3.10 9.53 -7.24
C TRP A 393 3.81 8.45 -8.06
N LEU A 394 4.60 7.59 -7.41
CA LEU A 394 5.08 6.33 -8.01
C LEU A 394 4.13 5.20 -7.62
N GLY A 395 2.96 5.17 -8.27
CA GLY A 395 1.90 4.19 -8.02
C GLY A 395 1.76 3.11 -9.10
N TYR A 396 2.70 3.04 -10.06
CA TYR A 396 2.62 2.15 -11.21
C TYR A 396 4.01 1.63 -11.61
N ASP A 397 4.03 0.53 -12.35
CA ASP A 397 5.26 0.02 -12.94
C ASP A 397 5.60 0.79 -14.21
N ALA A 398 6.40 1.86 -14.07
CA ALA A 398 6.99 2.56 -15.20
C ALA A 398 7.79 1.58 -16.08
N PRO A 399 7.71 1.64 -17.42
CA PRO A 399 8.49 0.73 -18.24
C PRO A 399 10.01 0.92 -17.99
N GLN A 400 10.73 -0.20 -17.89
CA GLN A 400 12.16 -0.25 -17.55
C GLN A 400 12.96 -0.72 -18.76
N SER A 401 14.05 -0.02 -19.12
CA SER A 401 15.04 -0.53 -20.06
C SER A 401 16.41 0.15 -19.90
N PRO A 402 17.51 -0.60 -20.09
CA PRO A 402 18.88 -0.09 -19.94
C PRO A 402 19.24 1.00 -20.96
N ASP A 403 18.50 1.09 -22.07
CA ASP A 403 18.86 1.94 -23.22
C ASP A 403 18.22 3.34 -23.20
N GLY A 404 17.70 3.78 -22.04
CA GLY A 404 17.24 5.16 -21.82
C GLY A 404 16.09 5.58 -22.74
N LEU A 405 16.25 6.63 -23.54
CA LEU A 405 15.19 7.18 -24.41
C LEU A 405 14.76 6.26 -25.55
N SER A 406 15.61 5.34 -25.99
CA SER A 406 15.19 4.32 -26.97
C SER A 406 14.05 3.43 -26.42
N SER A 407 13.93 3.36 -25.09
CA SER A 407 12.85 2.70 -24.36
C SER A 407 11.49 3.36 -24.59
N LEU A 408 11.42 4.68 -24.82
CA LEU A 408 10.16 5.36 -25.15
C LEU A 408 9.54 4.79 -26.43
N ALA A 409 10.37 4.58 -27.45
CA ALA A 409 9.96 4.05 -28.74
C ALA A 409 9.73 2.53 -28.75
N VAL A 410 9.99 1.82 -27.65
CA VAL A 410 9.60 0.40 -27.51
C VAL A 410 8.58 0.19 -26.40
N ALA A 411 8.27 1.23 -25.62
CA ALA A 411 7.24 1.19 -24.60
C ALA A 411 5.85 1.18 -25.22
N GLY A 412 5.07 0.15 -24.89
CA GLY A 412 3.64 0.08 -25.21
C GLY A 412 2.78 1.00 -24.33
N THR A 413 1.48 1.03 -24.60
CA THR A 413 0.52 1.86 -23.83
C THR A 413 -0.02 1.17 -22.58
N GLY A 414 0.08 -0.16 -22.47
CA GLY A 414 -0.57 -0.92 -21.40
C GLY A 414 -0.12 -0.56 -19.98
N ARG A 415 1.16 -0.23 -19.75
CA ARG A 415 1.64 0.22 -18.43
C ARG A 415 1.03 1.58 -18.05
N ALA A 416 0.94 2.50 -18.99
CA ALA A 416 0.28 3.79 -18.79
C ALA A 416 -1.23 3.66 -18.59
N GLU A 417 -1.90 2.71 -19.26
CA GLU A 417 -3.34 2.45 -19.08
C GLU A 417 -3.63 1.90 -17.68
N THR A 418 -2.90 0.87 -17.24
CA THR A 418 -3.00 0.34 -15.87
C THR A 418 -2.62 1.40 -14.82
N GLY A 419 -1.54 2.15 -15.05
CA GLY A 419 -1.15 3.26 -14.20
C GLY A 419 -2.20 4.36 -14.16
N GLY A 420 -2.86 4.65 -15.27
CA GLY A 420 -3.93 5.64 -15.35
C GLY A 420 -5.15 5.25 -14.53
N HIS A 421 -5.51 3.95 -14.49
CA HIS A 421 -6.57 3.44 -13.61
C HIS A 421 -6.23 3.66 -12.13
N ALA A 422 -5.01 3.30 -11.73
CA ALA A 422 -4.55 3.49 -10.36
C ALA A 422 -4.45 4.98 -9.98
N PHE A 423 -3.94 5.83 -10.88
CA PHE A 423 -3.83 7.27 -10.67
C PHE A 423 -5.21 7.93 -10.53
N ARG A 424 -6.20 7.52 -11.34
CA ARG A 424 -7.58 8.01 -11.22
C ARG A 424 -8.19 7.66 -9.84
N GLY A 425 -7.95 6.45 -9.35
CA GLY A 425 -8.38 6.02 -8.02
C GLY A 425 -7.71 6.84 -6.91
N PHE A 426 -6.41 7.10 -7.06
CA PHE A 426 -5.64 7.94 -6.15
C PHE A 426 -6.18 9.38 -6.07
N MET A 427 -6.43 10.03 -7.22
CA MET A 427 -6.97 11.39 -7.26
C MET A 427 -8.38 11.48 -6.65
N ALA A 428 -9.25 10.49 -6.92
CA ALA A 428 -10.54 10.38 -6.23
C ALA A 428 -10.40 10.19 -4.71
N GLY A 429 -9.31 9.55 -4.28
CA GLY A 429 -8.94 9.43 -2.88
C GLY A 429 -8.61 10.76 -2.23
N LEU A 430 -7.79 11.57 -2.90
CA LEU A 430 -7.42 12.91 -2.43
C LEU A 430 -8.65 13.84 -2.37
N GLU A 431 -9.49 13.83 -3.41
CA GLU A 431 -10.75 14.60 -3.43
C GLU A 431 -11.66 14.18 -2.27
N ALA A 432 -11.84 12.88 -2.06
CA ALA A 432 -12.70 12.37 -0.99
C ALA A 432 -12.15 12.69 0.41
N SER A 433 -10.83 12.69 0.61
CA SER A 433 -10.20 12.94 1.91
C SER A 433 -10.05 14.42 2.24
N ASN A 434 -9.98 15.30 1.24
CA ASN A 434 -9.84 16.75 1.42
C ASN A 434 -10.95 17.37 2.31
N ASP A 435 -10.56 18.37 3.09
CA ASP A 435 -11.41 19.12 4.02
C ASP A 435 -12.09 20.33 3.37
N HIS A 436 -11.67 20.73 2.16
CA HIS A 436 -12.30 21.77 1.35
C HIS A 436 -13.35 21.18 0.42
N ASP A 437 -14.49 21.85 0.28
CA ASP A 437 -15.59 21.40 -0.59
C ASP A 437 -15.23 21.42 -2.09
N ASP A 438 -14.29 22.29 -2.48
CA ASP A 438 -13.87 22.53 -3.87
C ASP A 438 -12.35 22.84 -3.88
N PRO A 439 -11.49 21.81 -3.66
CA PRO A 439 -10.05 21.99 -3.73
C PRO A 439 -9.60 22.10 -5.18
N HIS A 440 -8.61 22.95 -5.44
CA HIS A 440 -7.95 23.05 -6.74
C HIS A 440 -6.95 21.90 -6.91
N MET A 441 -7.21 20.99 -7.82
CA MET A 441 -6.38 19.80 -8.03
C MET A 441 -5.66 19.86 -9.39
N THR A 442 -4.35 19.61 -9.38
CA THR A 442 -3.52 19.59 -10.59
C THR A 442 -2.90 18.22 -10.81
N ALA A 443 -3.10 17.64 -12.00
CA ALA A 443 -2.38 16.45 -12.44
C ALA A 443 -1.18 16.85 -13.30
N ILE A 444 0.02 16.40 -12.93
CA ILE A 444 1.25 16.72 -13.66
C ILE A 444 1.83 15.45 -14.27
N GLY A 445 1.93 15.40 -15.60
CA GLY A 445 2.61 14.33 -16.32
C GLY A 445 4.02 14.74 -16.72
N HIS A 446 5.03 13.97 -16.33
CA HIS A 446 6.40 14.14 -16.82
C HIS A 446 6.80 12.97 -17.72
N SER A 447 7.29 13.25 -18.92
CA SER A 447 7.74 12.21 -19.86
C SER A 447 6.64 11.18 -20.12
N TYR A 448 6.92 9.87 -20.01
CA TYR A 448 5.92 8.80 -20.10
C TYR A 448 4.77 8.92 -19.08
N GLY A 449 5.00 9.59 -17.94
CA GLY A 449 3.94 9.94 -16.99
C GLY A 449 2.83 10.80 -17.60
N SER A 450 3.15 11.59 -18.64
CA SER A 450 2.15 12.32 -19.46
C SER A 450 1.18 11.37 -20.15
N ARG A 451 1.67 10.23 -20.65
CA ARG A 451 0.80 9.20 -21.24
C ARG A 451 -0.04 8.51 -20.18
N THR A 452 0.47 8.31 -18.97
CA THR A 452 -0.28 7.77 -17.82
C THR A 452 -1.40 8.72 -17.40
N VAL A 453 -1.12 10.02 -17.26
CA VAL A 453 -2.13 11.06 -16.97
C VAL A 453 -3.17 11.12 -18.09
N GLY A 454 -2.73 11.14 -19.36
CA GLY A 454 -3.63 11.06 -20.51
C GLY A 454 -4.54 9.85 -20.45
N ALA A 455 -4.01 8.65 -20.19
CA ALA A 455 -4.80 7.44 -20.04
C ALA A 455 -5.81 7.50 -18.88
N ALA A 456 -5.49 8.18 -17.77
CA ALA A 456 -6.42 8.39 -16.66
C ALA A 456 -7.63 9.24 -17.07
N THR A 457 -7.44 10.26 -17.93
CA THR A 457 -8.54 11.10 -18.46
C THR A 457 -9.49 10.33 -19.39
N GLN A 458 -9.01 9.26 -20.01
CA GLN A 458 -9.80 8.46 -20.97
C GLN A 458 -10.76 7.47 -20.28
N GLN A 459 -10.87 7.53 -18.96
CA GLN A 459 -11.76 6.66 -18.18
C GLN A 459 -12.97 7.45 -17.68
N GLY A 460 -14.18 6.96 -17.96
CA GLY A 460 -15.41 7.62 -17.54
C GLY A 460 -15.44 9.09 -17.97
N GLU A 461 -15.72 9.99 -17.01
CA GLU A 461 -15.78 11.44 -17.23
C GLU A 461 -14.43 12.17 -17.08
N GLY A 462 -13.31 11.46 -16.94
CA GLY A 462 -11.99 12.06 -16.70
C GLY A 462 -11.40 11.69 -15.34
N ILE A 463 -10.44 12.49 -14.88
CA ILE A 463 -9.84 12.32 -13.56
C ILE A 463 -10.70 13.08 -12.53
N PRO A 464 -11.27 12.42 -11.51
CA PRO A 464 -12.13 13.07 -10.52
C PRO A 464 -11.42 14.21 -9.81
N GLY A 465 -12.14 15.33 -9.65
CA GLY A 465 -11.68 16.53 -8.96
C GLY A 465 -10.56 17.32 -9.64
N VAL A 466 -10.03 16.90 -10.80
CA VAL A 466 -8.90 17.59 -11.44
C VAL A 466 -9.36 18.79 -12.25
N ASP A 467 -8.81 19.96 -11.92
CA ASP A 467 -9.08 21.22 -12.61
C ASP A 467 -8.07 21.48 -13.72
N ASP A 468 -6.77 21.26 -13.44
CA ASP A 468 -5.68 21.62 -14.35
C ASP A 468 -4.78 20.41 -14.64
N ILE A 469 -4.31 20.30 -15.88
CA ILE A 469 -3.32 19.31 -16.31
C ILE A 469 -2.06 20.02 -16.81
N VAL A 470 -0.91 19.61 -16.29
CA VAL A 470 0.41 20.08 -16.73
C VAL A 470 1.17 18.92 -17.38
N LEU A 471 1.67 19.12 -18.59
CA LEU A 471 2.43 18.14 -19.36
C LEU A 471 3.82 18.68 -19.64
N VAL A 472 4.86 18.01 -19.15
CA VAL A 472 6.25 18.45 -19.35
C VAL A 472 7.12 17.36 -19.94
N GLY A 473 7.88 17.70 -20.97
CA GLY A 473 8.72 16.74 -21.71
C GLY A 473 7.91 15.59 -22.31
N SER A 474 6.67 15.85 -22.74
CA SER A 474 5.73 14.78 -23.14
C SER A 474 6.08 14.17 -24.50
N PRO A 475 6.10 12.83 -24.64
CA PRO A 475 6.16 12.12 -25.92
C PRO A 475 4.76 11.90 -26.57
N GLY A 476 3.75 12.63 -26.10
CA GLY A 476 2.33 12.43 -26.44
C GLY A 476 1.53 11.88 -25.27
N VAL A 477 0.23 12.19 -25.26
CA VAL A 477 -0.71 11.80 -24.18
C VAL A 477 -1.76 10.79 -24.63
N GLY A 478 -1.77 10.45 -25.91
CA GLY A 478 -2.66 9.50 -26.59
C GLY A 478 -4.12 9.96 -26.70
N VAL A 479 -4.29 11.27 -26.87
CA VAL A 479 -5.45 11.93 -27.49
C VAL A 479 -4.93 12.97 -28.48
N ASP A 480 -5.79 13.43 -29.38
CA ASP A 480 -5.39 14.32 -30.48
C ASP A 480 -5.56 15.82 -30.16
N ARG A 481 -6.42 16.15 -29.19
CA ARG A 481 -6.71 17.54 -28.77
C ARG A 481 -6.68 17.68 -27.25
N ALA A 482 -6.28 18.86 -26.77
CA ALA A 482 -6.27 19.21 -25.35
C ALA A 482 -7.64 19.10 -24.69
N GLU A 483 -8.72 19.40 -25.41
CA GLU A 483 -10.10 19.28 -24.87
C GLU A 483 -10.52 17.83 -24.58
N ASP A 484 -9.89 16.85 -25.23
CA ASP A 484 -10.16 15.42 -25.02
C ASP A 484 -9.63 14.92 -23.67
N LEU A 485 -8.83 15.73 -22.97
CA LEU A 485 -8.37 15.48 -21.59
C LEU A 485 -9.44 15.81 -20.53
N LYS A 486 -10.61 16.33 -20.94
CA LYS A 486 -11.82 16.53 -20.10
C LYS A 486 -11.71 17.54 -18.96
N VAL A 487 -10.66 18.35 -18.94
CA VAL A 487 -10.53 19.54 -18.06
C VAL A 487 -10.81 20.85 -18.81
N GLY A 488 -11.01 20.77 -20.13
CA GLY A 488 -11.10 21.93 -21.01
C GLY A 488 -9.72 22.44 -21.44
N LYS A 489 -9.57 22.82 -22.71
CA LYS A 489 -8.26 23.16 -23.29
C LYS A 489 -7.52 24.32 -22.59
N GLU A 490 -8.26 25.25 -21.98
CA GLU A 490 -7.69 26.41 -21.25
C GLU A 490 -7.04 26.02 -19.91
N HIS A 491 -7.27 24.79 -19.48
CA HIS A 491 -6.76 24.16 -18.26
C HIS A 491 -5.70 23.08 -18.55
N VAL A 492 -5.26 22.98 -19.81
CA VAL A 492 -4.16 22.09 -20.21
C VAL A 492 -2.95 22.94 -20.51
N PHE A 493 -1.90 22.76 -19.73
CA PHE A 493 -0.64 23.49 -19.80
C PHE A 493 0.48 22.57 -20.28
N VAL A 494 1.34 23.07 -21.16
CA VAL A 494 2.44 22.28 -21.73
C VAL A 494 3.77 23.01 -21.68
N GLY A 495 4.80 22.32 -21.21
CA GLY A 495 6.19 22.76 -21.25
C GLY A 495 7.03 21.80 -22.09
N ALA A 496 7.72 22.33 -23.10
CA ALA A 496 8.60 21.56 -23.96
C ALA A 496 9.90 22.35 -24.17
N ALA A 497 11.00 21.90 -23.56
CA ALA A 497 12.31 22.51 -23.74
C ALA A 497 12.79 22.29 -25.17
N ASP A 498 13.57 23.22 -25.71
CA ASP A 498 14.06 23.12 -27.08
C ASP A 498 15.04 21.96 -27.26
N ASN A 499 15.92 21.70 -26.27
CA ASN A 499 16.87 20.59 -26.34
C ASN A 499 16.34 19.28 -25.73
N ASP A 500 15.05 19.21 -25.38
CA ASP A 500 14.43 17.97 -24.93
C ASP A 500 14.05 17.08 -26.11
N VAL A 501 14.89 16.09 -26.35
CA VAL A 501 14.74 15.08 -27.40
C VAL A 501 13.50 14.19 -27.26
N VAL A 502 12.88 14.12 -26.07
CA VAL A 502 11.64 13.34 -25.87
C VAL A 502 10.45 14.01 -26.54
N THR A 503 10.43 15.34 -26.54
CA THR A 503 9.42 16.15 -27.24
C THR A 503 9.57 16.12 -28.76
N ARG A 504 10.59 15.41 -29.27
CA ARG A 504 10.90 15.27 -30.70
C ARG A 504 10.97 13.81 -31.14
N LEU A 505 10.43 12.88 -30.35
CA LEU A 505 10.41 11.47 -30.72
C LEU A 505 9.57 11.27 -31.99
N PRO A 506 10.07 10.51 -32.97
CA PRO A 506 9.31 10.24 -34.19
C PRO A 506 8.01 9.51 -33.85
N SER A 507 6.98 9.73 -34.67
CA SER A 507 5.70 9.03 -34.54
C SER A 507 5.89 7.51 -34.67
N LYS A 508 4.92 6.73 -34.20
CA LYS A 508 4.96 5.25 -34.32
C LYS A 508 5.13 4.79 -35.77
N GLU A 509 4.42 5.44 -36.69
CA GLU A 509 4.49 5.14 -38.12
C GLU A 509 5.89 5.45 -38.66
N GLN A 510 6.42 6.63 -38.36
CA GLN A 510 7.78 7.02 -38.76
C GLN A 510 8.84 6.08 -38.18
N GLY A 511 8.71 5.67 -36.91
CA GLY A 511 9.61 4.71 -36.27
C GLY A 511 9.57 3.31 -36.91
N LEU A 512 8.38 2.80 -37.22
CA LEU A 512 8.19 1.52 -37.92
C LEU A 512 8.74 1.58 -39.36
N LEU A 513 8.48 2.67 -40.08
CA LEU A 513 9.03 2.90 -41.42
C LEU A 513 10.55 3.03 -41.41
N ALA A 514 11.13 3.73 -40.44
CA ALA A 514 12.58 3.84 -40.29
C ALA A 514 13.23 2.48 -39.97
N ALA A 515 12.60 1.65 -39.15
CA ALA A 515 13.05 0.29 -38.88
C ALA A 515 12.97 -0.60 -40.14
N ALA A 516 11.88 -0.52 -40.90
CA ALA A 516 11.71 -1.23 -42.17
C ALA A 516 12.71 -0.75 -43.25
N GLY A 517 12.94 0.56 -43.35
CA GLY A 517 13.90 1.17 -44.27
C GLY A 517 15.34 0.74 -43.99
N ARG A 518 15.74 0.62 -42.71
CA ARG A 518 17.05 0.07 -42.33
C ARG A 518 17.21 -1.40 -42.73
N ALA A 519 16.15 -2.21 -42.67
CA ALA A 519 16.20 -3.61 -43.12
C ALA A 519 16.43 -3.75 -44.63
N LEU A 520 16.09 -2.72 -45.42
CA LEU A 520 16.26 -2.68 -46.88
C LEU A 520 17.63 -2.11 -47.33
N GLY A 521 18.55 -1.86 -46.39
CA GLY A 521 19.89 -1.34 -46.68
C GLY A 521 19.93 0.19 -46.88
N PRO A 522 21.11 0.75 -47.23
CA PRO A 522 21.34 2.21 -47.23
C PRO A 522 20.43 3.01 -48.17
N ALA A 523 19.92 2.39 -49.25
CA ALA A 523 18.95 3.02 -50.14
C ALA A 523 17.53 3.08 -49.55
N GLY A 524 17.14 2.09 -48.73
CA GLY A 524 15.86 2.07 -48.03
C GLY A 524 15.79 3.09 -46.90
N ALA A 525 16.91 3.34 -46.21
CA ALA A 525 17.02 4.40 -45.20
C ALA A 525 16.83 5.81 -45.78
N LEU A 526 17.31 6.05 -47.03
CA LEU A 526 17.20 7.35 -47.70
C LEU A 526 15.77 7.67 -48.19
N MET A 527 14.97 6.65 -48.47
CA MET A 527 13.57 6.81 -48.93
C MET A 527 12.61 7.24 -47.82
N VAL A 528 12.90 6.90 -46.56
CA VAL A 528 12.05 7.26 -45.40
C VAL A 528 12.16 8.75 -45.07
N ASP A 529 13.35 9.34 -45.21
CA ASP A 529 13.67 10.74 -44.87
C ASP A 529 12.99 11.77 -45.80
N VAL A 530 12.53 11.34 -46.99
CA VAL A 530 11.95 12.21 -48.03
C VAL A 530 10.41 12.22 -48.01
N ALA A 531 9.77 11.27 -47.30
CA ALA A 531 8.34 11.02 -47.46
C ALA A 531 7.41 11.88 -46.57
N HIS A 532 7.87 12.44 -45.44
CA HIS A 532 6.98 13.14 -44.50
C HIS A 532 7.64 14.34 -43.79
N PRO A 533 7.60 15.55 -44.37
CA PRO A 533 7.81 16.79 -43.63
C PRO A 533 6.48 17.32 -43.08
N GLY A 534 6.36 17.46 -41.76
CA GLY A 534 5.36 18.32 -41.12
C GLY A 534 4.14 17.63 -40.50
N ASP A 535 4.28 16.43 -39.94
CA ASP A 535 3.24 15.88 -39.06
C ASP A 535 3.63 16.13 -37.59
N ASP A 536 2.72 16.72 -36.83
CA ASP A 536 2.94 17.11 -35.43
C ASP A 536 2.75 15.92 -34.47
N ASP A 537 2.91 14.70 -34.97
CA ASP A 537 2.65 13.45 -34.24
C ASP A 537 3.93 12.90 -33.59
N LEU A 538 3.80 12.58 -32.30
CA LEU A 538 4.81 11.89 -31.51
C LEU A 538 4.45 10.42 -31.31
N TRP A 539 5.33 9.69 -30.63
CA TRP A 539 5.17 8.25 -30.40
C TRP A 539 3.84 7.86 -29.74
N PHE A 540 3.34 8.68 -28.81
CA PHE A 540 2.06 8.45 -28.14
C PHE A 540 0.96 9.41 -28.62
N GLY A 541 0.96 9.76 -29.91
CA GLY A 541 -0.04 10.64 -30.53
C GLY A 541 0.48 12.08 -30.70
N ARG A 542 -0.42 13.00 -31.03
CA ARG A 542 -0.13 14.42 -31.28
C ARG A 542 0.78 15.04 -30.22
N ASP A 543 1.77 15.84 -30.65
CA ASP A 543 2.62 16.66 -29.78
C ASP A 543 1.75 17.62 -28.96
N PRO A 544 1.74 17.50 -27.62
CA PRO A 544 0.98 18.41 -26.78
C PRO A 544 1.38 19.88 -26.90
N ALA A 545 2.59 20.18 -27.39
CA ALA A 545 3.09 21.53 -27.61
C ALA A 545 2.76 22.13 -29.00
N SER A 546 2.16 21.33 -29.90
CA SER A 546 1.77 21.78 -31.24
C SER A 546 0.52 22.66 -31.21
N GLU A 547 0.40 23.55 -32.21
CA GLU A 547 -0.82 24.37 -32.39
C GLU A 547 -2.05 23.48 -32.57
N GLY A 548 -1.89 22.36 -33.28
CA GLY A 548 -2.96 21.43 -33.59
C GLY A 548 -3.53 20.66 -32.39
N PHE A 549 -2.74 20.50 -31.32
CA PHE A 549 -3.23 19.92 -30.06
C PHE A 549 -4.04 20.93 -29.24
N GLY A 550 -3.62 22.21 -29.25
CA GLY A 550 -4.38 23.32 -28.68
C GLY A 550 -4.28 23.51 -27.16
N ALA A 551 -3.20 23.03 -26.52
CA ALA A 551 -2.88 23.32 -25.11
C ALA A 551 -2.21 24.69 -24.94
N ARG A 552 -2.19 25.20 -23.71
CA ARG A 552 -1.52 26.45 -23.34
C ARG A 552 -0.04 26.20 -23.08
N ARG A 553 0.80 26.53 -24.04
CA ARG A 553 2.26 26.41 -23.90
C ARG A 553 2.82 27.51 -23.00
N PHE A 554 3.64 27.14 -22.03
CA PHE A 554 4.35 28.08 -21.16
C PHE A 554 5.86 28.09 -21.44
N ALA A 555 6.54 29.12 -20.95
CA ALA A 555 7.96 29.33 -21.18
C ALA A 555 8.82 28.28 -20.47
N VAL A 556 9.76 27.71 -21.20
CA VAL A 556 10.71 26.71 -20.71
C VAL A 556 12.10 27.07 -21.18
N ASP A 557 13.07 27.08 -20.28
CA ASP A 557 14.46 27.29 -20.67
C ASP A 557 14.92 26.15 -21.61
N PRO A 558 15.71 26.44 -22.66
CA PRO A 558 16.02 25.45 -23.70
C PRO A 558 16.78 24.22 -23.17
N GLY A 559 17.44 24.36 -22.02
CA GLY A 559 18.25 23.32 -21.38
C GLY A 559 19.58 23.05 -22.10
N PRO A 560 20.48 22.24 -21.51
CA PRO A 560 21.74 21.90 -22.14
C PRO A 560 21.52 21.10 -23.43
N PRO A 561 22.32 21.33 -24.49
CA PRO A 561 22.20 20.58 -25.72
C PRO A 561 22.56 19.10 -25.50
N LEU A 562 21.94 18.22 -26.29
CA LEU A 562 22.18 16.77 -26.26
C LEU A 562 23.69 16.42 -26.40
N ILE A 563 24.43 17.22 -27.18
CA ILE A 563 25.88 17.05 -27.42
C ILE A 563 26.61 18.29 -26.88
N GLY A 564 27.28 18.14 -25.73
CA GLY A 564 28.16 19.15 -25.14
C GLY A 564 29.63 18.71 -25.05
N PRO A 565 30.56 19.58 -24.59
CA PRO A 565 31.96 19.23 -24.42
C PRO A 565 32.14 18.26 -23.24
N GLY A 566 31.88 16.97 -23.48
CA GLY A 566 32.25 15.88 -22.57
C GLY A 566 31.35 14.64 -22.50
N ARG A 567 30.07 14.68 -22.93
CA ARG A 567 29.14 13.52 -22.96
C ARG A 567 27.79 13.87 -23.61
N LEU A 568 26.98 12.83 -23.92
CA LEU A 568 25.54 12.95 -24.22
C LEU A 568 24.80 13.34 -22.93
N SER A 569 23.98 14.40 -22.93
CA SER A 569 23.20 14.84 -21.75
C SER A 569 21.69 14.78 -22.02
N LEU A 570 20.94 14.27 -21.05
CA LEU A 570 19.47 14.27 -21.02
C LEU A 570 18.91 15.24 -19.97
N ASP A 571 19.75 16.14 -19.46
CA ASP A 571 19.40 16.99 -18.31
C ASP A 571 18.26 17.96 -18.67
N ALA A 572 18.20 18.42 -19.92
CA ALA A 572 17.10 19.24 -20.46
C ALA A 572 15.74 18.57 -20.31
N HIS A 573 15.67 17.23 -20.32
CA HIS A 573 14.43 16.49 -20.15
C HIS A 573 13.92 16.49 -18.70
N SER A 574 14.78 16.78 -17.72
CA SER A 574 14.48 16.66 -16.31
C SER A 574 14.45 18.00 -15.56
N GLN A 575 14.90 19.08 -16.19
CA GLN A 575 15.10 20.38 -15.54
C GLN A 575 13.81 21.16 -15.23
N TYR A 576 12.66 20.81 -15.83
CA TYR A 576 11.39 21.56 -15.75
C TYR A 576 10.94 21.95 -14.34
N PHE A 577 11.35 21.18 -13.33
CA PHE A 577 10.99 21.35 -11.91
C PHE A 577 12.09 22.01 -11.08
N ASP A 578 13.27 22.26 -11.65
CA ASP A 578 14.41 22.81 -10.92
C ASP A 578 14.46 24.34 -11.09
N PRO A 579 14.15 25.11 -10.02
CA PRO A 579 14.08 26.56 -10.11
C PRO A 579 15.45 27.22 -10.37
N ARG A 580 16.56 26.48 -10.30
CA ARG A 580 17.89 27.00 -10.64
C ARG A 580 18.30 26.70 -12.08
N LEU A 581 17.79 25.63 -12.66
CA LEU A 581 18.11 25.22 -14.03
C LEU A 581 17.07 25.72 -15.04
N ASP A 582 15.80 25.83 -14.62
CA ASP A 582 14.67 26.25 -15.45
C ASP A 582 13.63 27.01 -14.61
N SER A 583 13.98 28.25 -14.25
CA SER A 583 13.11 29.10 -13.43
C SER A 583 11.78 29.42 -14.12
N ALA A 584 11.79 29.58 -15.45
CA ALA A 584 10.59 29.91 -16.21
C ALA A 584 9.55 28.77 -16.16
N SER A 585 9.99 27.53 -16.35
CA SER A 585 9.13 26.36 -16.23
C SER A 585 8.68 26.16 -14.79
N ALA A 586 9.59 26.19 -13.82
CA ALA A 586 9.28 25.95 -12.42
C ALA A 586 8.24 26.97 -11.87
N ASP A 587 8.40 28.25 -12.21
CA ASP A 587 7.46 29.32 -11.82
C ASP A 587 6.09 29.15 -12.49
N SER A 588 6.06 28.71 -13.75
CA SER A 588 4.82 28.44 -14.49
C SER A 588 4.06 27.27 -13.85
N ILE A 589 4.75 26.17 -13.54
CA ILE A 589 4.17 25.01 -12.84
C ILE A 589 3.64 25.47 -11.48
N ALA A 590 4.41 26.23 -10.71
CA ALA A 590 4.00 26.73 -9.41
C ALA A 590 2.73 27.60 -9.50
N MET A 591 2.62 28.46 -10.52
CA MET A 591 1.41 29.26 -10.75
C MET A 591 0.19 28.41 -11.08
N VAL A 592 0.33 27.39 -11.94
CA VAL A 592 -0.78 26.45 -12.23
C VAL A 592 -1.19 25.76 -10.94
N VAL A 593 -0.26 25.13 -10.23
CA VAL A 593 -0.52 24.41 -8.98
C VAL A 593 -1.23 25.29 -7.96
N ALA A 594 -0.86 26.57 -7.83
CA ALA A 594 -1.48 27.51 -6.89
C ALA A 594 -2.82 28.11 -7.38
N GLY A 595 -3.47 27.56 -8.41
CA GLY A 595 -4.75 28.05 -8.94
C GLY A 595 -4.64 29.37 -9.69
N ARG A 596 -3.43 29.74 -10.15
CA ARG A 596 -3.12 30.97 -10.89
C ARG A 596 -2.76 30.69 -12.35
N GLY A 597 -3.19 29.57 -12.92
CA GLY A 597 -2.90 29.18 -14.31
C GLY A 597 -3.24 30.25 -15.36
N HIS A 598 -4.25 31.09 -15.12
CA HIS A 598 -4.59 32.23 -15.99
C HIS A 598 -3.49 33.32 -16.08
N GLN A 599 -2.53 33.35 -15.14
CA GLN A 599 -1.42 34.30 -15.10
C GLN A 599 -0.15 33.76 -15.76
N VAL A 600 -0.14 32.48 -16.13
CA VAL A 600 1.00 31.85 -16.81
C VAL A 600 1.27 32.56 -18.13
N LYS A 601 2.51 33.04 -18.28
CA LYS A 601 2.98 33.67 -19.50
C LYS A 601 3.09 32.61 -20.60
N GLN A 602 2.33 32.81 -21.67
CA GLN A 602 2.29 31.86 -22.77
C GLN A 602 3.44 32.09 -23.76
N GLU A 603 3.91 31.00 -24.35
CA GLU A 603 4.73 31.00 -25.55
C GLU A 603 3.88 30.65 -26.78
N ASN A 604 4.34 31.04 -27.97
CA ASN A 604 3.71 30.60 -29.20
C ASN A 604 3.77 29.07 -29.32
N ALA A 605 2.72 28.46 -29.87
CA ALA A 605 2.73 27.05 -30.23
C ALA A 605 3.86 26.75 -31.24
N ARG A 606 4.34 25.49 -31.24
CA ARG A 606 5.38 25.04 -32.19
C ARG A 606 4.79 24.75 -33.57
#